data_AF-X0WC85-F1
#
_entry.id   AF-X0WC85-F1
#
_cell.length_a   1.000
_cell.length_b   1.000
_cell.length_c   1.000
_cell.angle_alpha   90.00
_cell.angle_beta   90.00
_cell.angle_gamma   90.00
#
_symmetry.space_group_name_H-M   'P 1'
#
loop_
_entity.id
_entity.type
_entity.pdbx_description
1 polymer ?
#
loop_
_entity_poly.entity_id
_entity_poly.type
_entity_poly.pdbx_seq_one_letter_code
_entity_poly.pdbx_strand_id
1 'polypeptide(L)'
;IPSPFVEINRIPAADVDALLETMARVEESHDAAVVWVDAYARGRKIGRSVVHGAKWVDRDDTEAERRKYLEAGYDRLDRHRRLGLALHEKFGPVLSLMLQAQRPMMHIFNRLYYAMSQLTWRTGRSSNTELFLRFSFEASFTVPPAHLVCGPHGYTVQLTFPKTGAREAIVELLEICQSSPCPPVTTILRAHKRDEGLLSFSEDGYSLNFEFHPKKRQEAGSRAAVDRLIDATVRRGGKIHLAKDQVLTPEQFHRVYP
;
A
#
# COMPACT_ATOMS: atom_id res chain seq x y z
N ILE A 1 15.17 14.85 13.93
CA ILE A 1 13.93 15.32 13.27
C ILE A 1 13.96 16.85 13.30
N PRO A 2 14.17 17.52 12.16
CA PRO A 2 14.38 18.96 12.11
C PRO A 2 13.07 19.74 12.31
N SER A 3 11.92 19.22 11.87
CA SER A 3 10.60 19.77 12.17
C SER A 3 9.52 18.66 12.16
N PRO A 4 8.31 18.90 12.69
CA PRO A 4 7.20 17.95 12.58
C PRO A 4 6.56 17.94 11.17
N PHE A 5 7.10 18.72 10.23
CA PHE A 5 6.58 18.87 8.87
C PHE A 5 7.42 18.15 7.84
N VAL A 6 6.73 17.73 6.79
CA VAL A 6 7.27 16.89 5.73
C VAL A 6 6.79 17.48 4.41
N GLU A 7 7.71 17.62 3.46
CA GLU A 7 7.34 17.84 2.08
C GLU A 7 6.97 16.49 1.48
N ILE A 8 5.75 16.38 0.95
CA ILE A 8 5.24 15.18 0.31
C ILE A 8 5.24 15.41 -1.20
N ASN A 9 5.85 14.51 -1.95
CA ASN A 9 5.85 14.52 -3.41
C ASN A 9 5.10 13.29 -3.93
N ARG A 10 4.11 13.51 -4.81
CA ARG A 10 3.32 12.45 -5.45
C ARG A 10 3.78 12.25 -6.89
N ILE A 11 4.55 11.20 -7.13
CA ILE A 11 5.24 10.94 -8.40
C ILE A 11 4.55 9.77 -9.11
N PRO A 12 3.81 9.99 -10.21
CA PRO A 12 3.12 8.90 -10.91
C PRO A 12 4.08 8.15 -11.84
N ALA A 13 4.07 6.82 -11.77
CA ALA A 13 4.84 5.91 -12.64
C ALA A 13 3.91 5.10 -13.55
N ALA A 14 4.23 5.01 -14.84
CA ALA A 14 3.33 4.45 -15.87
C ALA A 14 3.28 2.91 -15.88
N ASP A 15 4.37 2.29 -15.46
CA ASP A 15 4.61 0.85 -15.48
C ASP A 15 5.66 0.47 -14.43
N VAL A 16 6.01 -0.81 -14.36
CA VAL A 16 6.96 -1.38 -13.41
C VAL A 16 8.37 -0.79 -13.56
N ASP A 17 8.79 -0.48 -14.78
CA ASP A 17 10.13 0.04 -15.05
C ASP A 17 10.25 1.48 -14.54
N ALA A 18 9.27 2.32 -14.86
CA ALA A 18 9.17 3.68 -14.33
C ALA A 18 9.02 3.71 -12.80
N LEU A 19 8.32 2.72 -12.22
CA LEU A 19 8.17 2.57 -10.77
C LEU A 19 9.52 2.32 -10.10
N LEU A 20 10.28 1.32 -10.57
CA LEU A 20 11.57 0.97 -9.97
C LEU A 20 12.60 2.09 -10.15
N GLU A 21 12.61 2.76 -11.30
CA GLU A 21 13.47 3.94 -11.53
C GLU A 21 13.12 5.09 -10.56
N THR A 22 11.83 5.31 -10.32
CA THR A 22 11.37 6.33 -9.37
C THR A 22 11.72 5.94 -7.93
N MET A 23 11.55 4.67 -7.57
CA MET A 23 11.92 4.17 -6.24
C MET A 23 13.41 4.34 -5.96
N ALA A 24 14.28 4.02 -6.91
CA ALA A 24 15.72 4.21 -6.76
C ALA A 24 16.09 5.67 -6.41
N ARG A 25 15.49 6.65 -7.11
CA ARG A 25 15.68 8.08 -6.79
C ARG A 25 15.09 8.46 -5.42
N VAL A 26 13.88 7.98 -5.12
CA VAL A 26 13.15 8.34 -3.90
C VAL A 26 13.84 7.79 -2.66
N GLU A 27 14.37 6.56 -2.72
CA GLU A 27 15.12 5.95 -1.62
C GLU A 27 16.42 6.70 -1.28
N GLU A 28 17.02 7.40 -2.24
CA GLU A 28 18.21 8.24 -2.02
C GLU A 28 17.85 9.63 -1.48
N SER A 29 16.73 10.21 -1.92
CA SER A 29 16.45 11.63 -1.71
C SER A 29 15.36 11.93 -0.66
N HIS A 30 14.58 10.94 -0.23
CA HIS A 30 13.47 11.09 0.72
C HIS A 30 13.68 10.23 1.97
N ASP A 31 13.11 10.68 3.09
CA ASP A 31 13.20 9.99 4.38
C ASP A 31 12.19 8.85 4.51
N ALA A 32 11.06 8.94 3.79
CA ALA A 32 10.02 7.92 3.78
C ALA A 32 9.35 7.82 2.41
N ALA A 33 8.86 6.63 2.07
CA ALA A 33 8.09 6.40 0.86
C ALA A 33 6.99 5.36 1.06
N VAL A 34 5.83 5.62 0.47
CA VAL A 34 4.73 4.66 0.35
C VAL A 34 4.21 4.71 -1.07
N VAL A 35 4.03 3.54 -1.69
CA VAL A 35 3.62 3.47 -3.08
C VAL A 35 2.24 2.85 -3.19
N TRP A 36 1.32 3.56 -3.82
CA TRP A 36 0.08 2.95 -4.28
C TRP A 36 0.31 2.27 -5.63
N VAL A 37 -0.07 1.01 -5.76
CA VAL A 37 0.10 0.22 -7.00
C VAL A 37 -1.26 -0.22 -7.52
N ASP A 38 -1.46 -0.08 -8.83
CA ASP A 38 -2.69 -0.51 -9.49
C ASP A 38 -2.62 -1.99 -9.89
N ALA A 39 -3.24 -2.86 -9.07
CA ALA A 39 -3.35 -4.29 -9.37
C ALA A 39 -4.20 -4.63 -10.61
N TYR A 40 -4.96 -3.68 -11.15
CA TYR A 40 -5.81 -3.87 -12.32
C TYR A 40 -5.14 -3.45 -13.64
N ALA A 41 -3.94 -2.83 -13.58
CA ALA A 41 -3.21 -2.44 -14.78
C ALA A 41 -2.52 -3.65 -15.43
N ARG A 42 -2.72 -3.82 -16.75
CA ARG A 42 -2.27 -5.00 -17.52
C ARG A 42 -1.37 -4.64 -18.68
N GLY A 43 -0.67 -5.64 -19.22
CA GLY A 43 0.20 -5.50 -20.39
C GLY A 43 1.27 -4.46 -20.15
N ARG A 44 1.45 -3.52 -21.08
CA ARG A 44 2.46 -2.44 -20.99
C ARG A 44 2.28 -1.48 -19.80
N LYS A 45 1.16 -1.54 -19.07
CA LYS A 45 0.88 -0.68 -17.90
C LYS A 45 1.03 -1.41 -16.58
N ILE A 46 1.42 -2.69 -16.59
CA ILE A 46 1.61 -3.43 -15.35
C ILE A 46 2.63 -2.72 -14.45
N GLY A 47 2.35 -2.61 -13.16
CA GLY A 47 3.16 -1.82 -12.21
C GLY A 47 2.85 -0.33 -12.16
N ARG A 48 1.84 0.15 -12.92
CA ARG A 48 1.33 1.52 -12.81
C ARG A 48 1.06 1.89 -11.35
N SER A 49 1.56 3.05 -10.93
CA SER A 49 1.62 3.40 -9.51
C SER A 49 1.74 4.91 -9.27
N VAL A 50 1.56 5.30 -8.02
CA VAL A 50 1.86 6.66 -7.52
C VAL A 50 2.75 6.50 -6.30
N VAL A 51 3.97 7.01 -6.40
CA VAL A 51 4.96 7.03 -5.31
C VAL A 51 4.72 8.28 -4.47
N HIS A 52 4.45 8.10 -3.19
CA HIS A 52 4.34 9.19 -2.21
C HIS A 52 5.64 9.21 -1.42
N GLY A 53 6.57 10.07 -1.84
CA GLY A 53 7.80 10.34 -1.10
C GLY A 53 7.57 11.44 -0.07
N ALA A 54 8.20 11.34 1.09
CA ALA A 54 8.19 12.38 2.11
C ALA A 54 9.59 12.68 2.62
N LYS A 55 9.92 13.97 2.70
CA LYS A 55 11.21 14.47 3.19
C LYS A 55 11.00 15.50 4.30
N TRP A 56 11.79 15.45 5.35
CA TRP A 56 11.64 16.39 6.46
C TRP A 56 12.04 17.79 6.01
N VAL A 57 11.20 18.75 6.38
CA VAL A 57 11.48 20.16 6.10
C VAL A 57 12.31 20.70 7.23
N ASP A 58 13.42 21.35 6.91
CA ASP A 58 14.20 22.11 7.87
C ASP A 58 13.46 23.39 8.25
N ARG A 59 13.14 23.52 9.54
CA ARG A 59 12.48 24.69 10.10
C ARG A 59 13.10 25.01 11.46
N ASP A 60 13.38 26.29 11.67
CA ASP A 60 13.86 26.80 12.95
C ASP A 60 12.67 27.21 13.84
N ASP A 61 11.75 26.27 14.07
CA ASP A 61 10.58 26.50 14.93
C ASP A 61 10.97 26.33 16.40
N THR A 62 10.49 27.23 17.27
CA THR A 62 10.64 27.14 18.73
C THR A 62 9.92 25.92 19.31
N GLU A 63 10.28 25.48 20.52
CA GLU A 63 9.60 24.35 21.17
C GLU A 63 8.09 24.62 21.40
N ALA A 64 7.74 25.86 21.74
CA ALA A 64 6.35 26.27 21.94
C ALA A 64 5.51 26.16 20.65
N GLU A 65 6.08 26.57 19.51
CA GLU A 65 5.44 26.44 18.19
C GLU A 65 5.26 24.97 17.82
N ARG A 66 6.32 24.16 17.99
CA ARG A 66 6.26 22.70 17.75
C ARG A 66 5.14 22.04 18.54
N ARG A 67 5.02 22.37 19.84
CA ARG A 67 3.96 21.83 20.71
C ARG A 67 2.56 22.20 20.20
N LYS A 68 2.37 23.47 19.82
CA LYS A 68 1.10 23.95 19.25
C LYS A 68 0.71 23.23 17.96
N TYR A 69 1.67 22.99 17.06
CA TYR A 69 1.41 22.25 15.81
C TYR A 69 1.01 20.80 16.07
N LEU A 70 1.70 20.14 17.01
CA LEU A 70 1.39 18.77 17.38
C LEU A 70 0.02 18.65 18.04
N GLU A 71 -0.32 19.54 18.98
CA GLU A 71 -1.64 19.58 19.61
C GLU A 71 -2.76 19.73 18.57
N ALA A 72 -2.61 20.66 17.62
CA ALA A 72 -3.56 20.83 16.53
C ALA A 72 -3.63 19.59 15.61
N GLY A 73 -2.49 18.92 15.38
CA GLY A 73 -2.39 17.67 14.65
C GLY A 73 -3.15 16.52 15.32
N TYR A 74 -2.95 16.34 16.63
CA TYR A 74 -3.63 15.32 17.43
C TYR A 74 -5.14 15.55 17.51
N ASP A 75 -5.57 16.79 17.76
CA ASP A 75 -6.98 17.15 17.81
C ASP A 75 -7.67 16.90 16.45
N ARG A 76 -7.00 17.22 15.33
CA ARG A 76 -7.48 16.85 14.00
C ARG A 76 -7.56 15.34 13.79
N LEU A 77 -6.52 14.59 14.17
CA LEU A 77 -6.48 13.13 14.07
C LEU A 77 -7.62 12.50 14.87
N ASP A 78 -7.89 12.97 16.09
CA ASP A 78 -8.97 12.43 16.93
C ASP A 78 -10.35 12.74 16.34
N ARG A 79 -10.60 13.98 15.89
CA ARG A 79 -11.84 14.32 15.17
C ARG A 79 -12.05 13.43 13.96
N HIS A 80 -11.01 13.23 13.15
CA HIS A 80 -11.11 12.41 11.95
C HIS A 80 -11.30 10.94 12.29
N ARG A 81 -10.65 10.42 13.33
CA ARG A 81 -10.87 9.05 13.82
C ARG A 81 -12.34 8.85 14.19
N ARG A 82 -12.95 9.79 14.92
CA ARG A 82 -14.37 9.73 15.30
C ARG A 82 -15.31 9.80 14.09
N LEU A 83 -15.06 10.74 13.17
CA LEU A 83 -15.84 10.88 11.93
C LEU A 83 -15.70 9.66 11.03
N GLY A 84 -14.47 9.17 10.86
CA GLY A 84 -14.14 7.97 10.13
C GLY A 84 -14.89 6.78 10.72
N LEU A 85 -14.76 6.51 12.02
CA LEU A 85 -15.45 5.41 12.68
C LEU A 85 -16.98 5.47 12.49
N ALA A 86 -17.58 6.65 12.63
CA ALA A 86 -19.02 6.85 12.40
C ALA A 86 -19.43 6.64 10.93
N LEU A 87 -18.58 7.08 9.98
CA LEU A 87 -18.78 6.82 8.56
C LEU A 87 -18.62 5.33 8.25
N HIS A 88 -17.66 4.66 8.87
CA HIS A 88 -17.38 3.23 8.69
C HIS A 88 -18.54 2.35 9.12
N GLU A 89 -19.12 2.60 10.30
CA GLU A 89 -20.29 1.85 10.77
C GLU A 89 -21.49 1.98 9.82
N LYS A 90 -21.73 3.19 9.30
CA LYS A 90 -22.88 3.47 8.41
C LYS A 90 -22.64 3.06 6.97
N PHE A 91 -21.41 3.21 6.48
CA PHE A 91 -21.04 3.02 5.07
C PHE A 91 -20.50 1.62 4.80
N GLY A 92 -20.03 0.87 5.81
CA GLY A 92 -19.50 -0.48 5.66
C GLY A 92 -20.44 -1.44 4.90
N PRO A 93 -21.73 -1.55 5.27
CA PRO A 93 -22.68 -2.38 4.53
C PRO A 93 -22.89 -1.94 3.07
N VAL A 94 -22.92 -0.62 2.83
CA VAL A 94 -23.07 -0.05 1.48
C VAL A 94 -21.83 -0.33 0.64
N LEU A 95 -20.63 -0.14 1.21
CA LEU A 95 -19.35 -0.41 0.56
C LEU A 95 -19.22 -1.90 0.22
N SER A 96 -19.61 -2.80 1.13
CA SER A 96 -19.60 -4.24 0.89
C SER A 96 -20.53 -4.63 -0.27
N LEU A 97 -21.70 -4.00 -0.38
CA LEU A 97 -22.62 -4.18 -1.51
C LEU A 97 -22.02 -3.62 -2.82
N MET A 98 -21.43 -2.43 -2.78
CA MET A 98 -20.72 -1.82 -3.90
C MET A 98 -19.59 -2.70 -4.42
N LEU A 99 -18.82 -3.32 -3.51
CA LEU A 99 -17.73 -4.26 -3.82
C LEU A 99 -18.22 -5.60 -4.40
N GLN A 100 -19.52 -5.87 -4.49
CA GLN A 100 -20.03 -6.95 -5.34
C GLN A 100 -19.68 -6.71 -6.82
N ALA A 101 -19.63 -5.44 -7.24
CA ALA A 101 -19.15 -5.00 -8.55
C ALA A 101 -17.68 -4.51 -8.50
N GLN A 102 -16.82 -5.11 -7.65
CA GLN A 102 -15.45 -4.62 -7.41
C GLN A 102 -14.64 -4.39 -8.69
N ARG A 103 -14.74 -5.29 -9.68
CA ARG A 103 -13.82 -5.29 -10.83
C ARG A 103 -13.98 -4.01 -11.67
N PRO A 104 -15.17 -3.69 -12.20
CA PRO A 104 -15.37 -2.43 -12.91
C PRO A 104 -15.15 -1.22 -12.00
N MET A 105 -15.60 -1.28 -10.75
CA MET A 105 -15.47 -0.18 -9.78
C MET A 105 -14.00 0.19 -9.54
N MET A 106 -13.17 -0.78 -9.16
CA MET A 106 -11.75 -0.57 -8.90
C MET A 106 -10.99 -0.23 -10.18
N HIS A 107 -11.34 -0.83 -11.31
CA HIS A 107 -10.72 -0.45 -12.58
C HIS A 107 -10.95 1.03 -12.93
N ILE A 108 -12.18 1.53 -12.75
CA ILE A 108 -12.51 2.95 -12.98
C ILE A 108 -11.81 3.83 -11.95
N PHE A 109 -11.94 3.50 -10.66
CA PHE A 109 -11.34 4.25 -9.56
C PHE A 109 -9.83 4.37 -9.73
N ASN A 110 -9.12 3.26 -9.95
CA ASN A 110 -7.66 3.24 -10.11
C ASN A 110 -7.21 4.05 -11.33
N ARG A 111 -7.96 3.99 -12.44
CA ARG A 111 -7.67 4.82 -13.62
C ARG A 111 -7.87 6.30 -13.36
N LEU A 112 -8.95 6.68 -12.69
CA LEU A 112 -9.25 8.07 -12.37
C LEU A 112 -8.22 8.62 -11.38
N TYR A 113 -7.93 7.89 -10.31
CA TYR A 113 -6.92 8.26 -9.32
C TYR A 113 -5.57 8.51 -10.00
N TYR A 114 -5.10 7.56 -10.80
CA TYR A 114 -3.85 7.72 -11.54
C TYR A 114 -3.87 8.91 -12.52
N ALA A 115 -4.97 9.10 -13.26
CA ALA A 115 -5.10 10.22 -14.20
C ALA A 115 -5.08 11.57 -13.48
N MET A 116 -5.73 11.67 -12.33
CA MET A 116 -5.71 12.86 -11.49
C MET A 116 -4.30 13.12 -10.94
N SER A 117 -3.59 12.09 -10.47
CA SER A 117 -2.18 12.22 -10.03
C SER A 117 -1.24 12.64 -11.18
N GLN A 118 -1.47 12.14 -12.39
CA GLN A 118 -0.74 12.59 -13.59
C GLN A 118 -1.03 14.06 -13.90
N LEU A 119 -2.28 14.50 -13.77
CA LEU A 119 -2.65 15.90 -14.00
C LEU A 119 -2.03 16.83 -12.95
N THR A 120 -2.08 16.47 -11.66
CA THR A 120 -1.46 17.27 -10.60
C THR A 120 0.06 17.32 -10.73
N TRP A 121 0.69 16.22 -11.15
CA TRP A 121 2.12 16.18 -11.47
C TRP A 121 2.47 17.14 -12.61
N ARG A 122 1.75 17.07 -13.74
CA ARG A 122 2.01 17.93 -14.91
C ARG A 122 1.75 19.41 -14.65
N THR A 123 0.84 19.74 -13.73
CA THR A 123 0.52 21.13 -13.36
C THR A 123 1.41 21.68 -12.24
N GLY A 124 2.41 20.91 -11.79
CA GLY A 124 3.33 21.31 -10.71
C GLY A 124 2.66 21.38 -9.33
N ARG A 125 1.48 20.76 -9.17
CA ARG A 125 0.69 20.73 -7.92
C ARG A 125 0.76 19.37 -7.22
N SER A 126 1.82 18.61 -7.47
CA SER A 126 2.04 17.28 -6.89
C SER A 126 2.77 17.30 -5.56
N SER A 127 3.25 18.46 -5.11
CA SER A 127 3.91 18.63 -3.81
C SER A 127 3.06 19.44 -2.84
N ASN A 128 3.14 19.09 -1.56
CA ASN A 128 2.61 19.89 -0.47
C ASN A 128 3.37 19.62 0.83
N THR A 129 3.40 20.61 1.73
CA THR A 129 3.97 20.47 3.07
C THR A 129 2.86 20.17 4.07
N GLU A 130 3.04 19.12 4.87
CA GLU A 130 2.05 18.67 5.87
C GLU A 130 2.74 18.16 7.13
N LEU A 131 1.98 18.03 8.21
CA LEU A 131 2.46 17.35 9.42
C LEU A 131 2.80 15.90 9.10
N PHE A 132 3.91 15.39 9.63
CA PHE A 132 4.30 13.98 9.50
C PHE A 132 3.22 13.05 10.01
N LEU A 133 2.53 13.45 11.09
CA LEU A 133 1.38 12.73 11.61
C LEU A 133 0.31 12.54 10.51
N ARG A 134 0.05 13.58 9.71
CA ARG A 134 -0.93 13.48 8.62
C ARG A 134 -0.46 12.54 7.52
N PHE A 135 0.79 12.64 7.08
CA PHE A 135 1.37 11.74 6.07
C PHE A 135 1.30 10.27 6.53
N SER A 136 1.70 9.99 7.77
CA SER A 136 1.71 8.64 8.35
C SER A 136 0.33 8.00 8.41
N PHE A 137 -0.70 8.81 8.66
CA PHE A 137 -2.09 8.35 8.79
C PHE A 137 -2.95 8.72 7.56
N GLU A 138 -2.37 9.23 6.46
CA GLU A 138 -3.12 9.70 5.28
C GLU A 138 -3.96 8.58 4.66
N ALA A 139 -3.42 7.36 4.64
CA ALA A 139 -4.15 6.17 4.22
C ALA A 139 -5.34 5.88 5.15
N SER A 140 -5.19 6.02 6.47
CA SER A 140 -6.28 5.88 7.44
C SER A 140 -7.35 6.98 7.33
N PHE A 141 -7.01 8.10 6.67
CA PHE A 141 -7.91 9.22 6.48
C PHE A 141 -8.69 9.19 5.16
N THR A 142 -8.13 8.55 4.13
CA THR A 142 -8.66 8.57 2.75
C THR A 142 -9.12 7.20 2.26
N VAL A 143 -8.60 6.11 2.84
CA VAL A 143 -8.97 4.73 2.51
C VAL A 143 -9.71 4.14 3.71
N PRO A 144 -10.87 3.49 3.51
CA PRO A 144 -11.54 2.77 4.58
C PRO A 144 -10.57 1.76 5.23
N PRO A 145 -10.68 1.49 6.54
CA PRO A 145 -9.89 0.49 7.23
C PRO A 145 -9.87 -0.85 6.50
N ALA A 146 -8.72 -1.52 6.55
CA ALA A 146 -8.50 -2.80 5.88
C ALA A 146 -9.63 -3.83 6.16
N HIS A 147 -10.14 -3.90 7.39
CA HIS A 147 -11.23 -4.83 7.73
C HIS A 147 -12.55 -4.55 6.99
N LEU A 148 -12.85 -3.29 6.64
CA LEU A 148 -14.02 -2.94 5.83
C LEU A 148 -13.78 -3.20 4.35
N VAL A 149 -12.57 -2.88 3.88
CA VAL A 149 -12.15 -3.12 2.50
C VAL A 149 -12.16 -4.62 2.20
N CYS A 150 -11.71 -5.45 3.13
CA CYS A 150 -11.68 -6.91 3.03
C CYS A 150 -13.08 -7.54 3.20
N GLY A 151 -13.96 -6.92 4.01
CA GLY A 151 -15.27 -7.47 4.31
C GLY A 151 -15.20 -8.77 5.13
N PRO A 152 -16.34 -9.47 5.32
CA PRO A 152 -16.43 -10.59 6.27
C PRO A 152 -15.62 -11.84 5.88
N HIS A 153 -15.27 -11.99 4.60
CA HIS A 153 -14.49 -13.12 4.09
C HIS A 153 -13.07 -12.71 3.67
N GLY A 154 -12.71 -11.44 3.83
CA GLY A 154 -11.46 -10.93 3.32
C GLY A 154 -10.30 -11.09 4.26
N TYR A 155 -9.13 -10.91 3.66
CA TYR A 155 -7.85 -11.10 4.33
C TYR A 155 -6.81 -10.18 3.72
N THR A 156 -5.81 -9.88 4.53
CA THR A 156 -4.61 -9.15 4.11
C THR A 156 -3.47 -10.14 3.96
N VAL A 157 -2.67 -9.97 2.92
CA VAL A 157 -1.40 -10.67 2.77
C VAL A 157 -0.34 -9.65 2.39
N GLN A 158 0.77 -9.64 3.13
CA GLN A 158 1.93 -8.80 2.81
C GLN A 158 3.13 -9.70 2.65
N LEU A 159 3.81 -9.58 1.51
CA LEU A 159 4.92 -10.44 1.12
C LEU A 159 6.14 -9.62 0.68
N THR A 160 7.35 -10.13 0.91
CA THR A 160 8.61 -9.53 0.43
C THR A 160 9.14 -10.18 -0.82
N PHE A 161 9.99 -9.45 -1.52
CA PHE A 161 10.86 -9.96 -2.57
C PHE A 161 12.12 -9.09 -2.64
N PRO A 162 13.28 -9.67 -3.01
CA PRO A 162 14.54 -8.94 -3.07
C PRO A 162 14.52 -7.84 -4.14
N LYS A 163 15.40 -6.83 -3.98
CA LYS A 163 15.59 -5.82 -5.03
C LYS A 163 16.07 -6.45 -6.35
N THR A 164 16.95 -7.44 -6.25
CA THR A 164 17.39 -8.26 -7.39
C THR A 164 16.19 -9.04 -7.94
N GLY A 165 15.80 -8.75 -9.19
CA GLY A 165 14.62 -9.37 -9.81
C GLY A 165 13.27 -8.77 -9.36
N ALA A 166 13.27 -7.57 -8.77
CA ALA A 166 12.05 -6.90 -8.32
C ALA A 166 11.05 -6.66 -9.46
N ARG A 167 11.54 -6.40 -10.67
CA ARG A 167 10.71 -6.19 -11.86
C ARG A 167 9.87 -7.44 -12.15
N GLU A 168 10.54 -8.58 -12.27
CA GLU A 168 9.92 -9.88 -12.57
C GLU A 168 8.98 -10.31 -11.43
N ALA A 169 9.37 -10.05 -10.18
CA ALA A 169 8.52 -10.31 -9.02
C ALA A 169 7.22 -9.48 -9.07
N ILE A 170 7.31 -8.16 -9.26
CA ILE A 170 6.14 -7.28 -9.32
C ILE A 170 5.21 -7.71 -10.47
N VAL A 171 5.76 -8.00 -11.65
CA VAL A 171 4.98 -8.46 -12.80
C VAL A 171 4.24 -9.77 -12.48
N GLU A 172 4.95 -10.82 -12.02
CA GLU A 172 4.33 -12.12 -11.73
C GLU A 172 3.26 -12.01 -10.63
N LEU A 173 3.56 -11.30 -9.54
CA LEU A 173 2.63 -11.16 -8.41
C LEU A 173 1.35 -10.42 -8.82
N LEU A 174 1.47 -9.36 -9.61
CA LEU A 174 0.30 -8.62 -10.12
C LEU A 174 -0.50 -9.47 -11.12
N GLU A 175 0.15 -10.27 -11.97
CA GLU A 175 -0.54 -11.21 -12.88
C GLU A 175 -1.31 -12.30 -12.12
N ILE A 176 -0.71 -12.87 -11.06
CA ILE A 176 -1.40 -13.81 -10.17
C ILE A 176 -2.64 -13.15 -9.56
N CYS A 177 -2.51 -11.94 -9.00
CA CYS A 177 -3.62 -11.15 -8.47
C CYS A 177 -4.73 -10.93 -9.51
N GLN A 178 -4.38 -10.66 -10.77
CA GLN A 178 -5.34 -10.40 -11.84
C GLN A 178 -6.11 -11.65 -12.29
N SER A 179 -5.51 -12.83 -12.11
CA SER A 179 -6.13 -14.13 -12.36
C SER A 179 -7.11 -14.55 -11.27
N SER A 180 -7.03 -13.96 -10.07
CA SER A 180 -8.04 -14.14 -9.01
C SER A 180 -9.40 -13.67 -9.51
N PRO A 181 -10.51 -14.37 -9.24
CA PRO A 181 -11.85 -13.84 -9.52
C PRO A 181 -12.08 -12.49 -8.79
N CYS A 182 -11.38 -12.28 -7.67
CA CYS A 182 -11.36 -11.05 -6.89
C CYS A 182 -9.93 -10.51 -6.75
N PRO A 183 -9.43 -9.69 -7.70
CA PRO A 183 -8.17 -9.00 -7.52
C PRO A 183 -8.24 -8.08 -6.29
N PRO A 184 -7.09 -7.78 -5.65
CA PRO A 184 -7.06 -7.03 -4.41
C PRO A 184 -7.64 -5.63 -4.60
N VAL A 185 -8.36 -5.15 -3.58
CA VAL A 185 -8.98 -3.82 -3.60
C VAL A 185 -7.91 -2.73 -3.43
N THR A 186 -6.91 -2.99 -2.58
CA THR A 186 -5.77 -2.09 -2.41
C THR A 186 -4.47 -2.87 -2.57
N THR A 187 -3.45 -2.19 -3.08
CA THR A 187 -2.10 -2.75 -3.21
C THR A 187 -1.10 -1.66 -2.88
N ILE A 188 -0.27 -1.92 -1.86
CA ILE A 188 0.72 -0.95 -1.37
C ILE A 188 2.10 -1.57 -1.44
N LEU A 189 3.04 -0.88 -2.08
CA LEU A 189 4.45 -1.23 -2.09
C LEU A 189 5.22 -0.39 -1.06
N ARG A 190 6.17 -1.04 -0.38
CA ARG A 190 7.10 -0.40 0.56
C ARG A 190 8.50 -0.94 0.33
N ALA A 191 9.50 -0.07 0.44
CA ALA A 191 10.90 -0.46 0.49
C ALA A 191 11.29 -0.86 1.91
N HIS A 192 12.20 -1.82 2.02
CA HIS A 192 12.71 -2.34 3.28
C HIS A 192 14.24 -2.29 3.28
N LYS A 193 14.80 -2.21 4.48
CA LYS A 193 16.21 -2.43 4.73
C LYS A 193 16.34 -3.70 5.55
N ARG A 194 17.41 -4.45 5.31
CA ARG A 194 17.70 -5.68 6.04
C ARG A 194 17.80 -5.40 7.55
N ASP A 195 17.18 -6.26 8.35
CA ASP A 195 17.41 -6.33 9.80
C ASP A 195 17.95 -7.71 10.23
N GLU A 196 18.51 -7.80 11.44
CA GLU A 196 19.20 -9.01 11.96
C GLU A 196 18.29 -9.91 12.83
N GLY A 197 16.98 -9.65 12.89
CA GLY A 197 16.05 -10.43 13.68
C GLY A 197 15.88 -11.88 13.17
N LEU A 198 15.79 -12.84 14.09
CA LEU A 198 15.61 -14.27 13.77
C LEU A 198 14.38 -14.55 12.90
N LEU A 199 13.28 -13.81 13.12
CA LEU A 199 12.05 -13.86 12.32
C LEU A 199 11.85 -12.56 11.53
N SER A 200 12.94 -11.93 11.09
CA SER A 200 12.87 -10.68 10.35
C SER A 200 12.03 -10.81 9.09
N PHE A 201 11.08 -9.89 8.92
CA PHE A 201 10.36 -9.65 7.66
C PHE A 201 11.11 -8.67 6.76
N SER A 202 11.97 -7.82 7.33
CA SER A 202 12.64 -6.74 6.60
C SER A 202 13.86 -7.29 5.88
N GLU A 203 13.71 -7.56 4.60
CA GLU A 203 14.80 -7.93 3.70
C GLU A 203 15.29 -6.72 2.91
N ASP A 204 16.49 -6.79 2.31
CA ASP A 204 16.92 -5.77 1.35
C ASP A 204 16.12 -5.93 0.04
N GLY A 205 15.00 -5.21 -0.02
CA GLY A 205 13.94 -5.54 -0.95
C GLY A 205 12.73 -4.63 -0.85
N TYR A 206 11.67 -5.09 -1.48
CA TYR A 206 10.35 -4.46 -1.41
C TYR A 206 9.36 -5.44 -0.79
N SER A 207 8.26 -4.91 -0.30
CA SER A 207 7.07 -5.70 0.01
C SER A 207 5.87 -5.20 -0.75
N LEU A 208 4.97 -6.10 -1.12
CA LEU A 208 3.62 -5.78 -1.57
C LEU A 208 2.60 -6.24 -0.54
N ASN A 209 1.76 -5.32 -0.07
CA ASN A 209 0.60 -5.60 0.76
C ASN A 209 -0.65 -5.62 -0.12
N PHE A 210 -1.42 -6.69 -0.03
CA PHE A 210 -2.66 -6.90 -0.78
C PHE A 210 -3.83 -7.06 0.20
N GLU A 211 -4.90 -6.31 -0.03
CA GLU A 211 -6.16 -6.47 0.70
C GLU A 211 -7.20 -7.11 -0.23
N PHE A 212 -7.59 -8.35 0.08
CA PHE A 212 -8.53 -9.12 -0.72
C PHE A 212 -9.93 -9.06 -0.13
N HIS A 213 -10.92 -8.86 -1.01
CA HIS A 213 -12.35 -8.97 -0.69
C HIS A 213 -12.97 -10.11 -1.51
N PRO A 214 -12.70 -11.39 -1.16
CA PRO A 214 -13.33 -12.51 -1.84
C PRO A 214 -14.83 -12.52 -1.57
N LYS A 215 -15.58 -13.03 -2.53
CA LYS A 215 -17.03 -13.23 -2.42
C LYS A 215 -17.22 -14.66 -1.99
N LYS A 216 -18.25 -14.98 -1.19
CA LYS A 216 -18.53 -16.36 -0.74
C LYS A 216 -18.47 -17.39 -1.88
N ARG A 217 -19.06 -17.06 -3.04
CA ARG A 217 -19.05 -17.93 -4.24
C ARG A 217 -17.69 -18.06 -4.96
N GLN A 218 -16.73 -17.21 -4.65
CA GLN A 218 -15.42 -17.09 -5.30
C GLN A 218 -14.26 -17.28 -4.31
N GLU A 219 -14.56 -17.73 -3.09
CA GLU A 219 -13.61 -17.86 -2.00
C GLU A 219 -12.47 -18.83 -2.36
N ALA A 220 -12.82 -20.03 -2.84
CA ALA A 220 -11.85 -21.03 -3.28
C ALA A 220 -10.93 -20.53 -4.41
N GLY A 221 -11.48 -19.83 -5.41
CA GLY A 221 -10.70 -19.28 -6.51
C GLY A 221 -9.78 -18.13 -6.08
N SER A 222 -10.22 -17.32 -5.12
CA SER A 222 -9.40 -16.24 -4.54
C SER A 222 -8.29 -16.82 -3.67
N ARG A 223 -8.61 -17.84 -2.86
CA ARG A 223 -7.65 -18.58 -2.04
C ARG A 223 -6.57 -19.24 -2.91
N ALA A 224 -6.94 -19.89 -4.00
CA ALA A 224 -5.98 -20.49 -4.93
C ALA A 224 -5.04 -19.46 -5.60
N ALA A 225 -5.48 -18.20 -5.75
CA ALA A 225 -4.58 -17.14 -6.21
C ALA A 225 -3.59 -16.73 -5.11
N VAL A 226 -4.05 -16.66 -3.85
CA VAL A 226 -3.20 -16.35 -2.68
C VAL A 226 -2.16 -17.43 -2.44
N ASP A 227 -2.53 -18.72 -2.54
CA ASP A 227 -1.58 -19.81 -2.41
C ASP A 227 -0.49 -19.73 -3.49
N ARG A 228 -0.85 -19.34 -4.73
CA ARG A 228 0.14 -19.07 -5.78
C ARG A 228 1.03 -17.85 -5.50
N LEU A 229 0.52 -16.81 -4.82
CA LEU A 229 1.34 -15.68 -4.37
C LEU A 229 2.36 -16.13 -3.31
N ILE A 230 1.93 -16.95 -2.35
CA ILE A 230 2.80 -17.51 -1.32
C ILE A 230 3.87 -18.37 -1.97
N ASP A 231 3.51 -19.26 -2.89
CA ASP A 231 4.46 -20.09 -3.63
C ASP A 231 5.46 -19.25 -4.44
N ALA A 232 5.00 -18.20 -5.11
CA ALA A 232 5.87 -17.28 -5.87
C ALA A 232 6.84 -16.50 -4.97
N THR A 233 6.42 -16.20 -3.75
CA THR A 233 7.23 -15.56 -2.71
C THR A 233 8.30 -16.51 -2.21
N VAL A 234 7.92 -17.73 -1.82
CA VAL A 234 8.86 -18.78 -1.38
C VAL A 234 9.93 -19.06 -2.44
N ARG A 235 9.53 -19.19 -3.73
CA ARG A 235 10.48 -19.40 -4.84
C ARG A 235 11.55 -18.33 -4.96
N ARG A 236 11.30 -17.13 -4.45
CA ARG A 236 12.23 -15.98 -4.50
C ARG A 236 13.01 -15.77 -3.21
N GLY A 237 12.84 -16.68 -2.24
CA GLY A 237 13.37 -16.51 -0.90
C GLY A 237 12.73 -15.35 -0.13
N GLY A 238 11.55 -14.89 -0.55
CA GLY A 238 10.80 -13.85 0.15
C GLY A 238 10.03 -14.41 1.34
N LYS A 239 9.49 -13.49 2.16
CA LYS A 239 8.81 -13.78 3.41
C LYS A 239 7.38 -13.22 3.43
N ILE A 240 6.56 -13.75 4.33
CA ILE A 240 5.19 -13.26 4.58
C ILE A 240 5.14 -12.56 5.94
N HIS A 241 4.55 -11.38 6.00
CA HIS A 241 4.48 -10.58 7.22
C HIS A 241 3.54 -11.23 8.24
N LEU A 242 4.09 -11.96 9.21
CA LEU A 242 3.33 -12.72 10.20
C LEU A 242 2.35 -11.86 11.01
N ALA A 243 2.70 -10.61 11.33
CA ALA A 243 1.81 -9.71 12.08
C ALA A 243 0.55 -9.30 11.31
N LYS A 244 0.52 -9.52 9.99
CA LYS A 244 -0.64 -9.26 9.12
C LYS A 244 -1.18 -10.52 8.46
N ASP A 245 -0.57 -11.67 8.72
CA ASP A 245 -0.98 -12.90 8.09
C ASP A 245 -2.33 -13.37 8.66
N GLN A 246 -3.16 -13.86 7.74
CA GLN A 246 -4.47 -14.43 8.05
C GLN A 246 -4.73 -15.70 7.23
N VAL A 247 -3.72 -16.18 6.46
CA VAL A 247 -3.93 -17.18 5.40
C VAL A 247 -2.94 -18.33 5.40
N LEU A 248 -1.74 -18.20 5.99
CA LEU A 248 -0.73 -19.25 5.94
C LEU A 248 -1.23 -20.55 6.57
N THR A 249 -0.93 -21.67 5.92
CA THR A 249 -0.97 -22.98 6.57
C THR A 249 0.34 -23.24 7.32
N PRO A 250 0.37 -24.17 8.30
CA PRO A 250 1.61 -24.57 8.96
C PRO A 250 2.72 -25.00 7.99
N GLU A 251 2.38 -25.73 6.92
CA GLU A 251 3.33 -26.18 5.91
C GLU A 251 3.88 -25.01 5.08
N GLN A 252 3.03 -24.03 4.75
CA GLN A 252 3.47 -22.81 4.06
C GLN A 252 4.37 -21.98 4.97
N PHE A 253 4.06 -21.89 6.27
CA PHE A 253 4.88 -21.17 7.25
C PHE A 253 6.32 -21.70 7.26
N HIS A 254 6.51 -23.02 7.37
CA HIS A 254 7.84 -23.64 7.37
C HIS A 254 8.61 -23.46 6.06
N ARG A 255 7.91 -23.28 4.93
CA ARG A 255 8.54 -22.98 3.64
C ARG A 255 8.97 -21.52 3.52
N VAL A 256 8.24 -20.60 4.14
CA VAL A 256 8.50 -19.15 4.15
C VAL A 256 9.59 -18.80 5.18
N TYR A 257 9.60 -19.50 6.31
CA TYR A 257 10.55 -19.35 7.41
C TYR A 257 11.23 -20.71 7.69
N PRO A 258 12.18 -21.12 6.84
CA PRO A 258 12.92 -22.37 7.01
C PRO A 258 13.86 -22.36 8.23
#